data_AF-A0A3M1YEL8-F1
#
_entry.id   AF-A0A3M1YEL8-F1
#
_cell.length_a   1.000
_cell.length_b   1.000
_cell.length_c   1.000
_cell.angle_alpha   90.00
_cell.angle_beta   90.00
_cell.angle_gamma   90.00
#
_symmetry.space_group_name_H-M   'P 1'
#
loop_
_entity.id
_entity.type
_entity.pdbx_description
1 polymer ?
#
loop_
_entity_poly.entity_id
_entity_poly.type
_entity_poly.pdbx_seq_one_letter_code
_entity_poly.pdbx_strand_id
1 'polypeptide(L)'
;MTPRFLYILLFSFFFIACSDYNKILKSNDLRLKYDKAVEYYEKKQYFKAYPLLEELSVIYRGTSKAEQIDYYLAYCDYYTGDLLYAAYRFKRFAQTYPKSKYAEECSFMSAYCYYRNSPQYSLDQ
;
A
#
# COMPACT_ATOMS: atom_id res chain seq x y z
N MET A 1 -31.10 -8.02 24.53
CA MET A 1 -29.95 -8.88 24.17
C MET A 1 -28.83 -8.61 25.17
N THR A 2 -28.31 -9.63 25.85
CA THR A 2 -27.24 -9.45 26.84
C THR A 2 -25.94 -9.01 26.16
N PRO A 3 -25.12 -8.15 26.78
CA PRO A 3 -23.88 -7.62 26.17
C PRO A 3 -22.92 -8.74 25.73
N ARG A 4 -22.96 -9.89 26.41
CA ARG A 4 -22.20 -11.10 26.10
C ARG A 4 -22.54 -11.71 24.73
N PHE A 5 -23.79 -11.62 24.29
CA PHE A 5 -24.20 -12.07 22.94
C PHE A 5 -23.71 -11.10 21.85
N LEU A 6 -23.64 -9.80 22.15
CA LEU A 6 -23.09 -8.79 21.24
C LEU A 6 -21.59 -9.02 20.99
N TYR A 7 -20.82 -9.37 22.02
CA TYR A 7 -19.40 -9.70 21.87
C TYR A 7 -19.16 -10.95 21.02
N ILE A 8 -19.98 -11.99 21.16
CA ILE A 8 -19.88 -13.22 20.35
C ILE A 8 -20.17 -12.92 18.87
N LEU A 9 -21.16 -12.06 18.59
CA LEU A 9 -21.55 -11.68 17.23
C LEU A 9 -20.52 -10.72 16.59
N LEU A 10 -19.93 -9.82 17.36
CA LEU A 10 -18.81 -8.98 16.90
C LEU A 10 -17.59 -9.84 16.55
N PHE A 11 -17.28 -10.83 17.39
CA PHE A 11 -16.13 -11.72 17.19
C PHE A 11 -16.28 -12.62 15.95
N SER A 12 -17.48 -13.14 15.67
CA SER A 12 -17.71 -13.96 14.47
C SER A 12 -17.55 -13.20 13.16
N PHE A 13 -17.88 -11.89 13.12
CA PHE A 13 -17.73 -11.06 11.93
C PHE A 13 -16.25 -10.84 11.53
N PHE A 14 -15.35 -10.79 12.52
CA PHE A 14 -13.90 -10.69 12.27
C PHE A 14 -13.34 -11.92 11.56
N PHE A 15 -13.84 -13.13 11.85
CA PHE A 15 -13.38 -14.36 11.19
C PHE A 15 -13.78 -14.42 9.71
N ILE A 16 -14.96 -13.94 9.36
CA ILE A 16 -15.46 -13.95 7.97
C ILE A 16 -14.55 -13.06 7.10
N ALA A 17 -14.26 -11.83 7.54
CA ALA A 17 -13.45 -10.88 6.79
C ALA A 17 -12.00 -11.36 6.53
N CYS A 18 -11.42 -12.09 7.47
CA CYS A 18 -10.08 -12.67 7.30
C CYS A 18 -10.07 -13.84 6.30
N SER A 19 -11.15 -14.64 6.27
CA SER A 19 -11.25 -15.79 5.37
C SER A 19 -11.29 -15.40 3.90
N ASP A 20 -11.99 -14.32 3.55
CA ASP A 20 -12.11 -13.87 2.16
C ASP A 20 -10.83 -13.21 1.66
N TYR A 21 -10.15 -12.42 2.50
CA TYR A 21 -8.85 -11.85 2.15
C TYR A 21 -7.82 -12.94 1.81
N ASN A 22 -7.77 -14.02 2.60
CA ASN A 22 -6.85 -15.13 2.37
C ASN A 22 -7.10 -15.84 1.02
N LYS A 23 -8.36 -15.93 0.57
CA LYS A 23 -8.69 -16.48 -0.74
C LYS A 23 -8.13 -15.61 -1.87
N ILE A 24 -8.24 -14.29 -1.74
CA ILE A 24 -7.68 -13.35 -2.72
C ILE A 24 -6.15 -13.44 -2.75
N LEU A 25 -5.51 -13.42 -1.57
CA LEU A 25 -4.05 -13.48 -1.45
C LEU A 25 -3.46 -14.73 -2.12
N LYS A 26 -4.13 -15.88 -1.99
CA LYS A 26 -3.69 -17.16 -2.58
C LYS A 26 -4.22 -17.43 -3.99
N SER A 27 -5.03 -16.53 -4.55
CA SER A 27 -5.61 -16.72 -5.89
C SER A 27 -4.52 -16.75 -6.97
N ASN A 28 -4.75 -17.47 -8.06
CA ASN A 28 -3.91 -17.36 -9.27
C ASN A 28 -4.51 -16.41 -10.31
N ASP A 29 -5.71 -15.89 -10.06
CA ASP A 29 -6.36 -14.88 -10.91
C ASP A 29 -5.74 -13.50 -10.65
N LEU A 30 -4.80 -13.12 -11.52
CA LEU A 30 -4.09 -11.85 -11.45
C LEU A 30 -5.00 -10.63 -11.64
N ARG A 31 -6.08 -10.77 -12.42
CA ARG A 31 -7.04 -9.68 -12.63
C ARG A 31 -7.84 -9.45 -11.35
N LEU A 32 -8.34 -10.53 -10.75
CA LEU A 32 -9.02 -10.45 -9.46
C LEU A 32 -8.12 -9.87 -8.36
N LYS A 33 -6.85 -10.29 -8.30
CA LYS A 33 -5.88 -9.72 -7.35
C LYS A 33 -5.70 -8.22 -7.57
N TYR A 34 -5.53 -7.79 -8.82
CA TYR A 34 -5.39 -6.38 -9.15
C TYR A 34 -6.62 -5.58 -8.73
N ASP A 35 -7.82 -6.01 -9.13
CA ASP A 35 -9.07 -5.31 -8.82
C ASP A 35 -9.26 -5.18 -7.30
N LYS A 36 -8.94 -6.25 -6.54
CA LYS A 36 -9.01 -6.23 -5.07
C LYS A 36 -7.91 -5.40 -4.42
N ALA A 37 -6.71 -5.38 -4.97
CA ALA A 37 -5.62 -4.54 -4.48
C ALA A 37 -5.99 -3.06 -4.58
N VAL A 38 -6.55 -2.64 -5.71
CA VAL A 38 -7.06 -1.27 -5.92
C VAL A 38 -8.22 -0.97 -4.97
N GLU A 39 -9.19 -1.87 -4.85
CA GLU A 39 -10.31 -1.70 -3.91
C GLU A 39 -9.83 -1.53 -2.45
N TYR A 40 -8.85 -2.34 -2.01
CA TYR A 40 -8.27 -2.21 -0.67
C TYR A 40 -7.52 -0.89 -0.50
N TYR A 41 -6.76 -0.46 -1.50
CA TYR A 41 -6.05 0.82 -1.49
C TYR A 41 -7.03 1.99 -1.35
N GLU A 42 -8.08 2.03 -2.18
CA GLU A 42 -9.11 3.09 -2.15
C GLU A 42 -9.86 3.12 -0.82
N LYS A 43 -10.08 1.96 -0.21
CA LYS A 43 -10.65 1.82 1.14
C LYS A 43 -9.66 2.10 2.27
N LYS A 44 -8.44 2.57 1.95
CA LYS A 44 -7.34 2.83 2.91
C LYS A 44 -6.91 1.60 3.72
N GLN A 45 -7.20 0.40 3.21
CA GLN A 45 -6.79 -0.88 3.80
C GLN A 45 -5.38 -1.24 3.30
N TYR A 46 -4.41 -0.36 3.54
CA TYR A 46 -3.06 -0.45 2.96
C TYR A 46 -2.35 -1.75 3.30
N PHE A 47 -2.52 -2.28 4.53
CA PHE A 47 -1.96 -3.57 4.93
C PHE A 47 -2.50 -4.77 4.13
N LYS A 48 -3.70 -4.65 3.55
CA LYS A 48 -4.26 -5.68 2.64
C LYS A 48 -3.86 -5.44 1.19
N ALA A 49 -3.77 -4.17 0.78
CA ALA A 49 -3.35 -3.81 -0.58
C ALA A 49 -1.87 -4.15 -0.83
N TYR A 50 -1.00 -3.83 0.13
CA TYR A 50 0.46 -3.93 0.00
C TYR A 50 0.95 -5.29 -0.53
N PRO A 51 0.64 -6.44 0.07
CA PRO A 51 1.19 -7.72 -0.41
C PRO A 51 0.67 -8.12 -1.79
N LEU A 52 -0.57 -7.75 -2.12
CA LEU A 52 -1.10 -7.97 -3.46
C LEU A 52 -0.37 -7.10 -4.48
N LEU A 53 -0.19 -5.81 -4.18
CA LEU A 53 0.53 -4.87 -5.04
C LEU A 53 2.00 -5.24 -5.21
N GLU A 54 2.66 -5.73 -4.16
CA GLU A 54 4.05 -6.18 -4.22
C GLU A 54 4.23 -7.34 -5.21
N GLU A 55 3.39 -8.38 -5.11
CA GLU A 55 3.38 -9.50 -6.05
C GLU A 55 3.10 -9.00 -7.48
N LEU A 56 2.05 -8.18 -7.64
CA LEU A 56 1.65 -7.64 -8.93
C LEU A 56 2.74 -6.73 -9.55
N SER A 57 3.54 -6.02 -8.75
CA SER A 57 4.61 -5.13 -9.26
C SER A 57 5.71 -5.90 -9.97
N VAL A 58 5.96 -7.14 -9.57
CA VAL A 58 6.93 -8.03 -10.23
C VAL A 58 6.33 -8.56 -11.53
N ILE A 59 5.08 -9.02 -11.49
CA ILE A 59 4.40 -9.69 -12.61
C ILE A 59 4.06 -8.71 -13.75
N TYR A 60 3.55 -7.52 -13.41
CA TYR A 60 3.09 -6.54 -14.39
C TYR A 60 4.20 -5.57 -14.84
N ARG A 61 5.46 -5.80 -14.48
CA ARG A 61 6.59 -4.96 -14.89
C ARG A 61 6.63 -4.80 -16.41
N GLY A 62 6.76 -3.57 -16.88
CA GLY A 62 6.82 -3.25 -18.32
C GLY A 62 5.47 -3.27 -19.04
N THR A 63 4.36 -3.49 -18.33
CA THR A 63 3.01 -3.36 -18.88
C THR A 63 2.41 -1.98 -18.59
N SER A 64 1.26 -1.68 -19.21
CA SER A 64 0.51 -0.45 -18.96
C SER A 64 0.01 -0.30 -17.51
N LYS A 65 -0.03 -1.37 -16.71
CA LYS A 65 -0.44 -1.33 -15.30
C LYS A 65 0.71 -1.04 -14.34
N ALA A 66 1.95 -1.16 -14.78
CA ALA A 66 3.14 -1.06 -13.92
C ALA A 66 3.18 0.28 -13.17
N GLU A 67 2.95 1.38 -13.89
CA GLU A 67 2.95 2.73 -13.31
C GLU A 67 1.94 2.86 -12.16
N GLN A 68 0.68 2.48 -12.40
CA GLN A 68 -0.36 2.59 -11.37
C GLN A 68 -0.08 1.69 -10.15
N ILE A 69 0.46 0.49 -10.37
CA ILE A 69 0.85 -0.43 -9.28
C ILE A 69 1.98 0.17 -8.44
N ASP A 70 3.04 0.65 -9.10
CA ASP A 70 4.20 1.25 -8.41
C ASP A 70 3.79 2.50 -7.62
N TYR A 71 2.88 3.32 -8.16
CA TYR A 71 2.31 4.48 -7.48
C TYR A 71 1.56 4.08 -6.20
N TYR A 72 0.62 3.13 -6.30
CA TYR A 72 -0.12 2.65 -5.14
C TYR A 72 0.77 2.00 -4.09
N LEU A 73 1.80 1.27 -4.53
CA LEU A 73 2.72 0.59 -3.64
C LEU A 73 3.59 1.58 -2.85
N ALA A 74 4.09 2.64 -3.50
CA ALA A 74 4.81 3.72 -2.81
C ALA A 74 3.94 4.43 -1.75
N TYR A 75 2.66 4.64 -2.06
CA TYR A 75 1.71 5.21 -1.10
C TYR A 75 1.32 4.24 0.01
N CYS A 76 1.27 2.93 -0.26
CA CYS A 76 1.07 1.95 0.80
C CYS A 76 2.19 2.04 1.83
N ASP A 77 3.45 2.09 1.41
CA ASP A 77 4.60 2.27 2.33
C ASP A 77 4.48 3.57 3.15
N TYR A 78 4.12 4.66 2.49
CA TYR A 78 3.96 5.95 3.16
C TYR A 78 2.87 5.90 4.24
N TYR A 79 1.70 5.35 3.92
CA TYR A 79 0.57 5.31 4.85
C TYR A 79 0.69 4.25 5.94
N THR A 80 1.47 3.19 5.72
CA THR A 80 1.82 2.23 6.78
C THR A 80 2.97 2.71 7.67
N GLY A 81 3.64 3.81 7.28
CA GLY A 81 4.67 4.47 8.07
C GLY A 81 6.10 4.02 7.78
N ASP A 82 6.32 3.18 6.77
CA ASP A 82 7.66 2.83 6.30
C ASP A 82 8.23 3.95 5.43
N LEU A 83 8.60 5.06 6.08
CA LEU A 83 9.03 6.29 5.40
C LEU A 83 10.31 6.09 4.59
N LEU A 84 11.22 5.23 5.04
CA LEU A 84 12.45 4.96 4.31
C LEU A 84 12.16 4.23 3.01
N TYR A 85 11.29 3.22 3.06
CA TYR A 85 10.93 2.46 1.87
C TYR A 85 10.02 3.26 0.94
N ALA A 86 9.09 4.04 1.49
CA ALA A 86 8.30 5.00 0.75
C ALA A 86 9.20 6.00 -0.01
N ALA A 87 10.20 6.59 0.67
CA ALA A 87 11.12 7.54 0.04
C ALA A 87 11.85 6.92 -1.16
N TYR A 88 12.30 5.67 -1.01
CA TYR A 88 12.94 4.90 -2.08
C TYR A 88 11.98 4.64 -3.25
N ARG A 89 10.77 4.15 -2.99
CA ARG A 89 9.79 3.83 -4.04
C ARG A 89 9.32 5.08 -4.78
N PHE A 90 9.06 6.17 -4.08
CA PHE A 90 8.70 7.45 -4.69
C PHE A 90 9.80 7.99 -5.60
N LYS A 91 11.06 7.94 -5.17
CA LYS A 91 12.21 8.33 -6.01
C LYS A 91 12.28 7.45 -7.26
N ARG A 92 12.17 6.13 -7.08
CA ARG A 92 12.20 5.17 -8.17
C ARG A 92 11.05 5.39 -9.16
N PHE A 93 9.85 5.70 -8.66
CA PHE A 93 8.70 6.04 -9.50
C PHE A 93 9.02 7.23 -10.41
N ALA A 94 9.48 8.36 -9.84
CA ALA A 94 9.79 9.57 -10.62
C ALA A 94 10.90 9.33 -11.66
N GLN A 95 11.88 8.47 -11.35
CA GLN A 95 12.94 8.09 -12.28
C GLN A 95 12.47 7.13 -13.38
N THR A 96 11.55 6.22 -13.06
CA THR A 96 11.06 5.19 -14.00
C THR A 96 10.00 5.77 -14.94
N TYR A 97 9.16 6.68 -14.45
CA TYR A 97 8.03 7.27 -15.17
C TYR A 97 8.16 8.80 -15.25
N PRO A 98 9.24 9.37 -15.83
CA PRO A 98 9.50 10.82 -15.80
C PRO A 98 8.48 11.66 -16.56
N LYS A 99 7.65 11.04 -17.42
CA LYS A 99 6.56 11.68 -18.16
C LYS A 99 5.19 11.49 -17.50
N SER A 100 5.12 10.77 -16.38
CA SER A 100 3.88 10.59 -15.63
C SER A 100 3.42 11.92 -15.05
N LYS A 101 2.12 12.14 -15.00
CA LYS A 101 1.53 13.26 -14.25
C LYS A 101 1.82 13.19 -12.75
N TYR A 102 2.20 12.03 -12.24
CA TYR A 102 2.55 11.81 -10.84
C TYR A 102 4.05 11.96 -10.56
N ALA A 103 4.89 12.17 -11.59
CA ALA A 103 6.35 12.18 -11.43
C ALA A 103 6.82 13.28 -10.47
N GLU A 104 6.29 14.50 -10.62
CA GLU A 104 6.59 15.64 -9.75
C GLU A 104 6.17 15.38 -8.30
N GLU A 105 4.93 14.91 -8.11
CA GLU A 105 4.38 14.54 -6.81
C GLU A 105 5.22 13.47 -6.11
N CYS A 106 5.60 12.39 -6.80
CA CYS A 106 6.44 11.36 -6.23
C CYS A 106 7.85 11.89 -5.92
N SER A 107 8.41 12.75 -6.76
CA SER A 107 9.72 13.36 -6.47
C SER A 107 9.68 14.21 -5.19
N PHE A 108 8.60 14.98 -4.99
CA PHE A 108 8.33 15.71 -3.76
C PHE A 108 8.15 14.77 -2.56
N MET A 109 7.31 13.74 -2.71
CA MET A 109 7.01 12.79 -1.63
C MET A 109 8.24 12.02 -1.17
N SER A 110 9.20 11.74 -2.06
CA SER A 110 10.49 11.15 -1.68
C SER A 110 11.26 12.03 -0.70
N ALA A 111 11.42 13.31 -1.04
CA ALA A 111 12.09 14.28 -0.17
C ALA A 111 11.32 14.49 1.14
N TYR A 112 9.99 14.55 1.06
CA TYR A 112 9.12 14.69 2.23
C TYR A 112 9.26 13.51 3.19
N CYS A 113 9.33 12.28 2.69
CA CYS A 113 9.55 11.10 3.53
C CYS A 113 10.89 11.17 4.27
N TYR A 114 11.97 11.60 3.60
CA TYR A 114 13.27 11.82 4.26
C TYR A 114 13.21 12.89 5.33
N TYR A 115 12.53 14.02 5.06
CA TYR A 115 12.31 15.06 6.05
C TYR A 115 11.56 14.52 7.28
N ARG A 116 10.48 13.77 7.07
CA ARG A 116 9.68 13.16 8.14
C ARG A 116 10.43 12.09 8.94
N ASN A 117 11.39 11.41 8.32
CA ASN A 117 12.22 10.39 8.97
C ASN A 117 13.48 10.97 9.64
N SER A 118 13.76 12.27 9.48
CA SER A 118 14.91 12.90 10.10
C SER A 118 14.70 13.05 11.62
N PRO A 119 15.74 12.82 12.44
CA PRO A 119 15.64 13.02 13.88
C PRO A 119 15.36 14.49 14.18
N GLN A 120 14.60 14.75 15.25
CA GLN A 120 14.49 16.12 15.74
C GLN A 120 15.85 16.59 16.24
N TYR A 121 16.25 17.77 15.79
CA TYR A 121 17.46 18.43 16.25
C TYR A 121 17.32 18.75 17.75
N SER A 122 18.13 18.11 18.60
CA SER A 122 18.29 18.51 20.00
C SER A 122 19.50 19.43 20.11
N LEU A 123 19.30 20.61 20.72
CA LEU A 123 20.35 21.61 20.99
C LEU A 123 21.41 21.13 22.01
N ASP A 124 21.26 19.93 22.57
CA ASP A 124 22.12 19.37 23.62
C ASP A 124 23.33 18.57 23.09
N GLN A 125 23.88 18.96 21.93
CA GLN A 125 25.17 18.43 21.44
C GLN A 125 26.35 19.15 22.08
#